data_AF-A0A6B2GBC1-F1
#
_entry.id   AF-A0A6B2GBC1-F1
#
_cell.length_a   1.000
_cell.length_b   1.000
_cell.length_c   1.000
_cell.angle_alpha   90.00
_cell.angle_beta   90.00
_cell.angle_gamma   90.00
#
_symmetry.space_group_name_H-M   'P 1'
#
loop_
_entity.id
_entity.type
_entity.pdbx_description
1 polymer ?
#
loop_
_entity_poly.entity_id
_entity_poly.type
_entity_poly.pdbx_seq_one_letter_code
_entity_poly.pdbx_strand_id
1 'polypeptide(L)'
;IFVDKPITPFSGSWSQNCCLPTFSFKNVLPLSQDIDTFNETLQSLRISSNIDTKEGTMDAIYQVAACEQQIGWRLPEQSRRAILIVTDGKMKMAGDGRIAGIFRPHDGKCHLNMENYYEKDLYFDYISLAVVRKILMKNRITVLFAATKSLNEEFTKITQLWNGVNSAVSILSEDSSNIVNLVENMSQV
;
A
#
# COMPACT_ATOMS: atom_id res chain seq x y z
N ILE A 1 1.97 6.56 -0.11
CA ILE A 1 0.88 6.68 0.88
C ILE A 1 -0.43 6.21 0.27
N PHE A 2 -1.35 5.68 1.07
CA PHE A 2 -2.65 5.20 0.60
C PHE A 2 -3.73 5.50 1.64
N VAL A 3 -4.98 5.54 1.20
CA VAL A 3 -6.16 5.66 2.06
C VAL A 3 -7.19 4.66 1.56
N ASP A 4 -8.05 5.09 0.63
CA ASP A 4 -9.01 4.24 -0.03
C ASP A 4 -9.63 4.93 -1.26
N LYS A 5 -10.42 4.20 -2.05
CA LYS A 5 -11.12 4.73 -3.23
C LYS A 5 -11.99 5.93 -2.84
N PRO A 6 -11.84 7.09 -3.51
CA PRO A 6 -12.52 8.33 -3.13
C PRO A 6 -13.96 8.38 -3.64
N ILE A 7 -14.79 7.45 -3.17
CA ILE A 7 -16.20 7.31 -3.55
C ILE A 7 -17.04 6.86 -2.36
N THR A 8 -18.29 7.33 -2.29
CA THR A 8 -19.27 6.83 -1.33
C THR A 8 -19.61 5.36 -1.63
N PRO A 9 -19.71 4.47 -0.62
CA PRO A 9 -19.75 4.75 0.82
C PRO A 9 -18.39 4.77 1.54
N PHE A 10 -17.28 4.58 0.84
CA PHE A 10 -15.95 4.50 1.46
C PHE A 10 -15.41 5.87 1.90
N SER A 11 -15.65 6.90 1.10
CA SER A 11 -15.27 8.28 1.42
C SER A 11 -16.47 9.22 1.36
N GLY A 12 -16.35 10.34 2.07
CA GLY A 12 -17.35 11.39 2.12
C GLY A 12 -16.84 12.68 1.48
N SER A 13 -17.77 13.50 0.96
CA SER A 13 -17.50 14.84 0.43
C SER A 13 -17.20 15.87 1.53
N TRP A 14 -16.87 15.45 2.75
CA TRP A 14 -16.61 16.37 3.85
C TRP A 14 -15.23 16.98 3.63
N SER A 15 -15.20 18.26 3.26
CA SER A 15 -14.01 19.10 3.38
C SER A 15 -13.68 19.24 4.87
N GLN A 16 -13.11 18.22 5.47
CA GLN A 16 -12.55 18.35 6.81
C GLN A 16 -11.29 19.22 6.68
N ASN A 17 -11.29 20.40 7.32
CA ASN A 17 -10.18 21.34 7.31
C ASN A 17 -8.83 20.74 7.78
N CYS A 18 -8.84 19.57 8.43
CA CYS A 18 -7.64 18.87 8.87
C CYS A 18 -6.83 18.24 7.73
N CYS A 19 -7.49 17.85 6.63
CA CYS A 19 -7.08 16.67 5.89
C CYS A 19 -7.08 16.89 4.38
N LEU A 20 -6.21 16.15 3.67
CA LEU A 20 -6.25 16.13 2.20
C LEU A 20 -7.52 15.43 1.70
N PRO A 21 -8.04 15.81 0.51
CA PRO A 21 -9.08 15.03 -0.16
C PRO A 21 -8.70 13.55 -0.23
N THR A 22 -9.66 12.65 -0.04
CA THR A 22 -9.40 11.20 -0.11
C THR A 22 -8.83 10.83 -1.48
N PHE A 23 -7.89 9.91 -1.49
CA PHE A 23 -7.29 9.31 -2.68
C PHE A 23 -6.94 7.85 -2.39
N SER A 24 -6.93 6.99 -3.40
CA SER A 24 -6.59 5.58 -3.19
C SER A 24 -5.12 5.37 -2.89
N PHE A 25 -4.23 5.78 -3.81
CA PHE A 25 -2.78 5.65 -3.66
C PHE A 25 -2.05 6.82 -4.34
N LYS A 26 -0.98 7.29 -3.69
CA LYS A 26 -0.03 8.24 -4.26
C LYS A 26 1.40 7.78 -4.00
N ASN A 27 2.22 7.72 -5.05
CA ASN A 27 3.67 7.64 -4.92
C ASN A 27 4.22 9.05 -4.69
N VAL A 28 4.63 9.34 -3.46
CA VAL A 28 5.06 10.70 -3.07
C VAL A 28 6.53 10.94 -3.44
N LEU A 29 7.37 9.94 -3.20
CA LEU A 29 8.80 10.02 -3.39
C LEU A 29 9.30 8.69 -4.01
N PRO A 30 9.81 8.70 -5.24
CA PRO A 30 10.52 7.57 -5.81
C PRO A 30 11.75 7.19 -4.97
N LEU A 31 12.19 5.94 -5.07
CA LEU A 31 13.39 5.46 -4.38
C LEU A 31 14.61 6.32 -4.75
N SER A 32 15.23 6.91 -3.73
CA SER A 32 16.38 7.81 -3.85
C SER A 32 17.41 7.51 -2.77
N GLN A 33 18.66 7.91 -3.02
CA GLN A 33 19.73 7.91 -2.00
C GLN A 33 19.79 9.22 -1.20
N ASP A 34 18.97 10.20 -1.59
CA ASP A 34 18.88 11.50 -0.93
C ASP A 34 18.01 11.42 0.33
N ILE A 35 18.68 11.39 1.48
CA ILE A 35 18.06 11.32 2.81
C ILE A 35 17.39 12.66 3.18
N ASP A 36 17.92 13.78 2.70
CA ASP A 36 17.38 15.10 3.02
C ASP A 36 16.03 15.29 2.34
N THR A 37 15.94 14.95 1.04
CA THR A 37 14.66 14.92 0.32
C THR A 37 13.64 14.00 1.00
N PHE A 38 14.08 12.85 1.53
CA PHE A 38 13.20 11.94 2.28
C PHE A 38 12.65 12.59 3.55
N ASN A 39 13.52 13.22 4.36
CA ASN A 39 13.13 13.89 5.59
C ASN A 39 12.18 15.07 5.34
N GLU A 40 12.50 15.91 4.35
CA GLU A 40 11.65 17.04 3.94
C GLU A 40 10.29 16.53 3.45
N THR A 41 10.27 15.48 2.63
CA THR A 41 9.02 14.87 2.16
C THR A 41 8.19 14.38 3.32
N LEU A 42 8.77 13.63 4.28
CA LEU A 42 8.07 13.11 5.45
C LEU A 42 7.44 14.24 6.29
N GLN A 43 8.17 15.33 6.52
CA GLN A 43 7.65 16.48 7.27
C GLN A 43 6.51 17.20 6.55
N SER A 44 6.47 17.14 5.21
CA SER A 44 5.41 17.73 4.40
C SER A 44 4.16 16.85 4.24
N LEU A 45 4.23 15.57 4.64
CA LEU A 45 3.12 14.64 4.49
C LEU A 45 1.93 15.10 5.34
N ARG A 46 0.75 15.11 4.71
CA ARG A 46 -0.51 15.40 5.37
C ARG A 46 -1.39 14.16 5.37
N ILE A 47 -2.06 13.93 6.48
CA ILE A 47 -3.04 12.85 6.60
C ILE A 47 -4.26 13.14 5.71
N SER A 48 -4.89 12.06 5.28
CA SER A 48 -6.23 12.05 4.69
C SER A 48 -7.07 11.05 5.48
N SER A 49 -8.34 10.91 5.15
CA SER A 49 -9.26 10.07 5.89
C SER A 49 -10.32 9.47 4.95
N ASN A 50 -10.79 8.27 5.30
CA ASN A 50 -11.97 7.61 4.76
C ASN A 50 -12.98 7.36 5.89
N ILE A 51 -14.21 6.98 5.53
CA ILE A 51 -15.32 6.81 6.48
C ILE A 51 -15.24 5.46 7.21
N ASP A 52 -14.87 4.40 6.50
CA ASP A 52 -14.88 3.05 7.04
C ASP A 52 -13.51 2.57 7.52
N THR A 53 -13.47 1.46 8.26
CA THR A 53 -12.24 0.97 8.91
C THR A 53 -11.33 0.15 8.00
N LYS A 54 -11.72 -0.04 6.73
CA LYS A 54 -10.93 -0.81 5.75
C LYS A 54 -10.29 0.12 4.73
N GLU A 55 -9.07 -0.18 4.33
CA GLU A 55 -8.25 0.65 3.44
C GLU A 55 -7.93 -0.04 2.11
N GLY A 56 -7.49 0.75 1.13
CA GLY A 56 -7.06 0.31 -0.20
C GLY A 56 -5.66 -0.31 -0.24
N THR A 57 -5.23 -0.99 0.83
CA THR A 57 -3.85 -1.49 1.02
C THR A 57 -3.36 -2.34 -0.16
N MET A 58 -4.23 -3.21 -0.70
CA MET A 58 -3.84 -4.13 -1.78
C MET A 58 -3.61 -3.42 -3.12
N ASP A 59 -4.42 -2.41 -3.45
CA ASP A 59 -4.19 -1.58 -4.64
C ASP A 59 -2.85 -0.84 -4.52
N ALA A 60 -2.53 -0.31 -3.33
CA ALA A 60 -1.26 0.35 -3.07
C ALA A 60 -0.05 -0.59 -3.24
N ILE A 61 -0.08 -1.78 -2.62
CA ILE A 61 0.98 -2.79 -2.78
C ILE A 61 1.16 -3.13 -4.26
N TYR A 62 0.06 -3.29 -4.99
CA TYR A 62 0.10 -3.64 -6.40
C TYR A 62 0.72 -2.54 -7.25
N GLN A 63 0.29 -1.29 -7.09
CA GLN A 63 0.86 -0.16 -7.83
C GLN A 63 2.35 0.02 -7.51
N VAL A 64 2.77 -0.14 -6.25
CA VAL A 64 4.20 -0.12 -5.87
C VAL A 64 4.98 -1.24 -6.56
N ALA A 65 4.41 -2.45 -6.63
CA ALA A 65 5.09 -3.60 -7.25
C ALA A 65 5.13 -3.51 -8.78
N ALA A 66 4.08 -2.96 -9.42
CA ALA A 66 3.92 -2.95 -10.87
C ALA A 66 4.52 -1.72 -11.56
N CYS A 67 4.52 -0.55 -10.91
CA CYS A 67 5.00 0.71 -11.48
C CYS A 67 6.52 0.90 -11.31
N GLU A 68 7.31 -0.04 -11.85
CA GLU A 68 8.76 -0.12 -11.56
C GLU A 68 9.53 1.17 -11.84
N GLN A 69 9.20 1.87 -12.92
CA GLN A 69 9.85 3.12 -13.29
C GLN A 69 9.49 4.27 -12.35
N GLN A 70 8.20 4.49 -12.08
CA GLN A 70 7.73 5.58 -11.23
C GLN A 70 8.18 5.40 -9.77
N ILE A 71 8.24 4.15 -9.29
CA ILE A 71 8.73 3.83 -7.95
C ILE A 71 10.25 3.90 -7.89
N GLY A 72 10.95 3.66 -9.00
CA GLY A 72 12.42 3.69 -9.05
C GLY A 72 13.07 2.36 -8.63
N TRP A 73 12.40 1.23 -8.86
CA TRP A 73 12.98 -0.07 -8.55
C TRP A 73 14.23 -0.34 -9.42
N ARG A 74 15.40 -0.50 -8.78
CA ARG A 74 16.58 -1.09 -9.43
C ARG A 74 16.32 -2.53 -9.84
N LEU A 75 17.06 -3.06 -10.82
CA LEU A 75 16.85 -4.42 -11.33
C LEU A 75 16.83 -5.47 -10.21
N PRO A 76 15.96 -6.51 -10.28
CA PRO A 76 15.85 -7.52 -9.22
C PRO A 76 17.14 -8.32 -8.98
N GLU A 77 18.04 -8.36 -9.97
CA GLU A 77 19.33 -9.05 -9.89
C GLU A 77 20.40 -8.22 -9.17
N GLN A 78 20.17 -6.90 -9.04
CA GLN A 78 21.14 -5.94 -8.50
C GLN A 78 20.70 -5.36 -7.15
N SER A 79 19.52 -5.73 -6.66
CA SER A 79 18.95 -5.15 -5.44
C SER A 79 17.99 -6.11 -4.75
N ARG A 80 17.98 -6.06 -3.42
CA ARG A 80 16.87 -6.61 -2.64
C ARG A 80 15.74 -5.58 -2.65
N ARG A 81 14.53 -6.02 -3.02
CA ARG A 81 13.34 -5.17 -3.08
C ARG A 81 12.41 -5.51 -1.92
N ALA A 82 12.00 -4.49 -1.19
CA ALA A 82 11.27 -4.64 0.06
C ALA A 82 10.15 -3.60 0.15
N ILE A 83 8.94 -4.03 0.48
CA ILE A 83 7.82 -3.15 0.80
C ILE A 83 7.52 -3.30 2.29
N LEU A 84 7.58 -2.17 3.00
CA LEU A 84 7.07 -2.05 4.37
C LEU A 84 5.68 -1.42 4.32
N ILE A 85 4.68 -2.14 4.80
CA ILE A 85 3.31 -1.66 4.93
C ILE A 85 3.06 -1.32 6.40
N VAL A 86 2.73 -0.06 6.66
CA VAL A 86 2.38 0.44 7.98
C VAL A 86 0.89 0.79 7.95
N THR A 87 0.09 0.14 8.79
CA THR A 87 -1.36 0.38 8.85
C THR A 87 -1.94 -0.08 10.19
N ASP A 88 -2.96 0.62 10.65
CA ASP A 88 -3.84 0.26 11.77
C ASP A 88 -5.26 -0.11 11.29
N GLY A 89 -5.49 -0.14 9.98
CA GLY A 89 -6.74 -0.48 9.32
C GLY A 89 -6.76 -1.89 8.71
N LYS A 90 -7.96 -2.43 8.57
CA LYS A 90 -8.18 -3.67 7.79
C LYS A 90 -8.01 -3.37 6.30
N MET A 91 -7.95 -4.39 5.46
CA MET A 91 -7.85 -4.19 4.01
C MET A 91 -9.16 -4.49 3.27
N LYS A 92 -9.34 -3.83 2.13
CA LYS A 92 -10.32 -4.20 1.10
C LYS A 92 -9.70 -5.17 0.09
N MET A 93 -10.55 -6.01 -0.49
CA MET A 93 -10.17 -7.01 -1.49
C MET A 93 -11.11 -6.99 -2.70
N ALA A 94 -10.68 -7.64 -3.80
CA ALA A 94 -11.53 -7.85 -4.97
C ALA A 94 -12.94 -8.33 -4.59
N GLY A 95 -13.95 -7.64 -5.10
CA GLY A 95 -15.36 -7.80 -4.77
C GLY A 95 -15.91 -6.70 -3.88
N ASP A 96 -15.09 -6.09 -3.02
CA ASP A 96 -15.54 -5.05 -2.08
C ASP A 96 -16.00 -3.77 -2.81
N GLY A 97 -15.40 -3.43 -3.97
CA GLY A 97 -15.77 -2.25 -4.76
C GLY A 97 -17.22 -2.25 -5.27
N ARG A 98 -17.87 -3.43 -5.29
CA ARG A 98 -19.26 -3.56 -5.73
C ARG A 98 -20.24 -2.70 -4.93
N ILE A 99 -20.00 -2.49 -3.64
CA ILE A 99 -20.89 -1.67 -2.79
C ILE A 99 -20.83 -0.18 -3.16
N ALA A 100 -19.76 0.25 -3.83
CA ALA A 100 -19.59 1.59 -4.39
C ALA A 100 -19.92 1.65 -5.89
N GLY A 101 -20.50 0.60 -6.47
CA GLY A 101 -20.82 0.53 -7.89
C GLY A 101 -19.63 0.26 -8.81
N ILE A 102 -18.51 -0.24 -8.29
CA ILE A 102 -17.31 -0.57 -9.06
C ILE A 102 -17.30 -2.09 -9.33
N PHE A 103 -17.53 -2.48 -10.57
CA PHE A 103 -17.72 -3.89 -10.95
C PHE A 103 -16.59 -4.46 -11.82
N ARG A 104 -15.76 -3.61 -12.41
CA ARG A 104 -14.76 -4.05 -13.39
C ARG A 104 -13.57 -4.65 -12.65
N PRO A 105 -13.19 -5.92 -12.90
CA PRO A 105 -11.99 -6.49 -12.30
C PRO A 105 -10.74 -5.71 -12.70
N HIS A 106 -9.81 -5.56 -11.78
CA HIS A 106 -8.52 -4.91 -12.05
C HIS A 106 -7.72 -5.69 -13.11
N ASP A 107 -7.14 -4.96 -14.05
CA ASP A 107 -6.45 -5.51 -15.23
C ASP A 107 -5.00 -5.97 -14.98
N GLY A 108 -4.50 -5.88 -13.75
CA GLY A 108 -3.11 -6.21 -13.40
C GLY A 108 -2.05 -5.36 -14.12
N LYS A 109 -2.27 -4.05 -14.25
CA LYS A 109 -1.28 -3.10 -14.80
C LYS A 109 -1.00 -1.93 -13.85
N CYS A 110 0.12 -1.25 -14.10
CA CYS A 110 0.44 0.04 -13.50
C CYS A 110 -0.45 1.14 -14.08
N HIS A 111 -1.00 2.00 -13.22
CA HIS A 111 -1.88 3.13 -13.60
C HIS A 111 -1.58 4.38 -12.77
N LEU A 112 -0.30 4.69 -12.58
CA LEU A 112 0.10 5.98 -12.02
C LEU A 112 0.10 7.05 -13.11
N ASN A 113 -0.59 8.17 -12.85
CA ASN A 113 -0.58 9.33 -13.73
C ASN A 113 0.70 10.17 -13.58
N MET A 114 0.79 11.28 -14.31
CA MET A 114 1.95 12.19 -14.26
C MET A 114 2.16 12.85 -12.89
N GLU A 115 1.12 12.92 -12.06
CA GLU A 115 1.17 13.43 -10.68
C GLU A 115 1.39 12.32 -9.65
N ASN A 116 1.69 11.09 -10.11
CA ASN A 116 1.92 9.89 -9.30
C ASN A 116 0.71 9.43 -8.46
N TYR A 117 -0.50 9.80 -8.85
CA TYR A 117 -1.74 9.24 -8.30
C TYR A 117 -2.18 8.00 -9.09
N TYR A 118 -2.77 7.04 -8.38
CA TYR A 118 -3.47 5.92 -9.03
C TYR A 118 -4.76 6.41 -9.68
N GLU A 119 -4.76 6.63 -11.00
CA GLU A 119 -5.85 7.31 -11.71
C GLU A 119 -7.03 6.41 -12.10
N LYS A 120 -6.85 5.09 -12.05
CA LYS A 120 -7.90 4.10 -12.38
C LYS A 120 -8.57 3.52 -11.13
N ASP A 121 -8.39 4.17 -9.98
CA ASP A 121 -8.92 3.74 -8.70
C ASP A 121 -10.45 3.58 -8.68
N LEU A 122 -11.20 4.41 -9.39
CA LEU A 122 -12.66 4.28 -9.55
C LEU A 122 -13.09 3.50 -10.81
N TYR A 123 -12.15 3.19 -11.71
CA TYR A 123 -12.44 2.43 -12.93
C TYR A 123 -12.37 0.92 -12.73
N PHE A 124 -11.55 0.47 -11.78
CA PHE A 124 -11.34 -0.93 -11.42
C PHE A 124 -11.68 -1.18 -9.95
N ASP A 125 -12.26 -2.35 -9.69
CA ASP A 125 -12.40 -2.92 -8.36
C ASP A 125 -11.01 -3.14 -7.72
N TYR A 126 -10.98 -3.39 -6.41
CA TYR A 126 -9.74 -3.72 -5.72
C TYR A 126 -9.08 -4.94 -6.34
N ILE A 127 -7.75 -4.94 -6.34
CA ILE A 127 -6.95 -6.06 -6.85
C ILE A 127 -7.13 -7.31 -5.97
N SER A 128 -7.11 -8.50 -6.59
CA SER A 128 -7.18 -9.77 -5.85
C SER A 128 -5.83 -10.16 -5.24
N LEU A 129 -5.86 -10.85 -4.10
CA LEU A 129 -4.66 -11.35 -3.42
C LEU A 129 -3.79 -12.23 -4.32
N ALA A 130 -4.40 -13.00 -5.23
CA ALA A 130 -3.68 -13.87 -6.16
C ALA A 130 -2.88 -13.08 -7.20
N VAL A 131 -3.42 -11.96 -7.69
CA VAL A 131 -2.74 -11.10 -8.66
C VAL A 131 -1.61 -10.31 -7.97
N VAL A 132 -1.82 -9.88 -6.72
CA VAL A 132 -0.76 -9.29 -5.87
C VAL A 132 0.38 -10.27 -5.66
N ARG A 133 0.09 -11.51 -5.22
CA ARG A 133 1.08 -12.57 -5.07
C ARG A 133 1.91 -12.78 -6.34
N LYS A 134 1.25 -12.83 -7.50
CA LYS A 134 1.92 -13.04 -8.79
C LYS A 134 2.91 -11.93 -9.13
N ILE A 135 2.56 -10.65 -8.92
CA ILE A 135 3.48 -9.55 -9.21
C ILE A 135 4.64 -9.49 -8.22
N LEU A 136 4.38 -9.75 -6.92
CA LEU A 136 5.41 -9.78 -5.89
C LEU A 136 6.45 -10.87 -6.17
N MET A 137 6.00 -12.07 -6.54
CA MET A 137 6.89 -13.16 -6.96
C MET A 137 7.69 -12.80 -8.20
N LYS A 138 7.01 -12.30 -9.26
CA LYS A 138 7.66 -11.93 -10.52
C LYS A 138 8.79 -10.93 -10.29
N ASN A 139 8.56 -9.95 -9.42
CA ASN A 139 9.47 -8.85 -9.18
C ASN A 139 10.40 -9.09 -7.96
N ARG A 140 10.37 -10.29 -7.36
CA ARG A 140 11.18 -10.70 -6.19
C ARG A 140 11.11 -9.71 -5.03
N ILE A 141 9.89 -9.27 -4.70
CA ILE A 141 9.63 -8.28 -3.65
C ILE A 141 9.28 -8.98 -2.34
N THR A 142 10.03 -8.66 -1.29
CA THR A 142 9.70 -9.04 0.10
C THR A 142 8.68 -8.06 0.67
N VAL A 143 7.69 -8.53 1.42
CA VAL A 143 6.67 -7.67 2.04
C VAL A 143 6.65 -7.85 3.55
N LEU A 144 6.82 -6.76 4.30
CA LEU A 144 6.65 -6.73 5.75
C LEU A 144 5.40 -5.92 6.10
N PHE A 145 4.48 -6.54 6.82
CA PHE A 145 3.35 -5.85 7.42
C PHE A 145 3.71 -5.43 8.84
N ALA A 146 3.87 -4.12 9.08
CA ALA A 146 3.93 -3.53 10.40
C ALA A 146 2.52 -3.03 10.76
N ALA A 147 1.76 -3.87 11.45
CA ALA A 147 0.36 -3.61 11.75
C ALA A 147 0.07 -3.68 13.26
N THR A 148 -1.00 -3.01 13.69
CA THR A 148 -1.43 -3.06 15.10
C THR A 148 -1.79 -4.48 15.52
N LYS A 149 -1.70 -4.76 16.82
CA LYS A 149 -1.90 -6.12 17.38
C LYS A 149 -3.24 -6.76 17.00
N SER A 150 -4.31 -5.96 16.87
CA SER A 150 -5.65 -6.42 16.48
C SER A 150 -5.71 -6.97 15.06
N LEU A 151 -4.79 -6.58 14.18
CA LEU A 151 -4.73 -6.98 12.78
C LEU A 151 -3.76 -8.15 12.51
N ASN A 152 -3.02 -8.58 13.53
CA ASN A 152 -1.98 -9.59 13.37
C ASN A 152 -2.50 -10.90 12.76
N GLU A 153 -3.68 -11.37 13.20
CA GLU A 153 -4.27 -12.61 12.65
C GLU A 153 -4.67 -12.46 11.18
N GLU A 154 -5.24 -11.31 10.80
CA GLU A 154 -5.66 -11.03 9.42
C GLU A 154 -4.47 -11.03 8.48
N PHE A 155 -3.42 -10.26 8.79
CA PHE A 155 -2.22 -10.22 7.95
C PHE A 155 -1.44 -11.53 7.96
N THR A 156 -1.45 -12.29 9.05
CA THR A 156 -0.82 -13.63 9.10
C THR A 156 -1.51 -14.60 8.15
N LYS A 157 -2.83 -14.55 8.00
CA LYS A 157 -3.54 -15.37 7.00
C LYS A 157 -3.16 -14.98 5.57
N ILE A 158 -2.93 -13.69 5.31
CA ILE A 158 -2.50 -13.22 3.98
C ILE A 158 -1.10 -13.75 3.66
N THR A 159 -0.14 -13.65 4.58
CA THR A 159 1.23 -14.14 4.33
C THR A 159 1.24 -15.65 4.05
N GLN A 160 0.36 -16.43 4.70
CA GLN A 160 0.16 -17.85 4.39
C GLN A 160 -0.41 -18.08 2.99
N LEU A 161 -1.40 -17.29 2.56
CA LEU A 161 -1.95 -17.34 1.19
C LEU A 161 -0.93 -16.90 0.13
N TRP A 162 0.05 -16.08 0.52
CA TRP A 162 1.15 -15.62 -0.32
C TRP A 162 2.37 -16.54 -0.30
N ASN A 163 2.16 -17.86 -0.14
CA ASN A 163 3.22 -18.88 -0.29
C ASN A 163 4.12 -18.60 -1.52
N GLY A 164 5.44 -18.55 -1.31
CA GLY A 164 6.44 -18.26 -2.34
C GLY A 164 6.81 -16.79 -2.47
N VAL A 165 6.08 -15.88 -1.80
CA VAL A 165 6.51 -14.52 -1.52
C VAL A 165 7.15 -14.51 -0.13
N ASN A 166 8.35 -13.94 0.00
CA ASN A 166 8.90 -13.70 1.32
C ASN A 166 8.06 -12.60 1.99
N SER A 167 7.24 -12.97 2.98
CA SER A 167 6.39 -12.02 3.67
C SER A 167 6.22 -12.37 5.14
N ALA A 168 6.15 -11.33 5.97
CA ALA A 168 6.06 -11.45 7.41
C ALA A 168 5.14 -10.38 8.01
N VAL A 169 4.72 -10.63 9.25
CA VAL A 169 3.95 -9.67 10.05
C VAL A 169 4.77 -9.32 11.28
N SER A 170 4.79 -8.05 11.62
CA SER A 170 5.37 -7.51 12.83
C SER A 170 4.36 -6.60 13.50
N ILE A 171 4.34 -6.65 14.83
CA ILE A 171 3.43 -5.83 15.62
C ILE A 171 4.01 -4.41 15.67
N LEU A 172 3.26 -3.45 15.15
CA LEU A 172 3.51 -2.03 15.30
C LEU A 172 2.93 -1.55 16.64
N SER A 173 3.70 -0.76 17.39
CA SER A 173 3.15 -0.04 18.54
C SER A 173 2.14 1.03 18.09
N GLU A 174 1.17 1.38 18.94
CA GLU A 174 0.13 2.36 18.57
C GLU A 174 0.72 3.74 18.19
N ASP A 175 1.87 4.09 18.76
CA ASP A 175 2.63 5.31 18.47
C ASP A 175 3.68 5.14 17.35
N SER A 176 3.76 3.96 16.72
CA SER A 176 4.76 3.60 15.70
C SER A 176 6.23 3.72 16.14
N SER A 177 6.52 3.84 17.44
CA SER A 177 7.88 4.01 17.98
C SER A 177 8.85 2.88 17.66
N ASN A 178 8.35 1.67 17.38
CA ASN A 178 9.20 0.50 17.10
C ASN A 178 9.56 0.29 15.62
N ILE A 179 9.17 1.20 14.72
CA ILE A 179 9.32 1.03 13.26
C ILE A 179 10.77 0.82 12.80
N VAL A 180 11.73 1.52 13.42
CA VAL A 180 13.16 1.42 13.07
C VAL A 180 13.67 0.00 13.30
N ASN A 181 13.35 -0.58 14.46
CA ASN A 181 13.73 -1.95 14.81
C ASN A 181 13.12 -2.98 13.84
N LEU A 182 11.89 -2.73 13.36
CA LEU A 182 11.24 -3.60 12.38
C LEU A 182 11.97 -3.59 11.03
N VAL A 183 12.44 -2.42 10.59
CA VAL A 183 13.19 -2.25 9.34
C VAL A 183 14.56 -2.94 9.44
N GLU A 184 15.26 -2.77 10.57
CA GLU A 184 16.56 -3.43 10.80
C GLU A 184 16.41 -4.95 10.73
N ASN A 185 15.38 -5.52 11.37
CA ASN A 185 15.12 -6.96 11.33
C ASN A 185 14.77 -7.44 9.91
N MET A 186 14.07 -6.64 9.11
CA MET A 186 13.75 -6.96 7.72
C MET A 186 15.01 -7.12 6.85
N SER A 187 16.05 -6.33 7.13
CA SER A 187 17.31 -6.37 6.35
C SER A 187 18.13 -7.64 6.55
N GLN A 188 17.85 -8.39 7.63
CA GLN A 188 18.55 -9.63 8.00
C GLN A 188 17.90 -10.89 7.41
N VAL A 189 16.76 -10.76 6.73
CA VAL A 189 16.02 -11.84 6.04
C VAL A 189 16.27 -11.78 4.53
#